data_AF-A0AA42DM84-F1
#
_entry.id   AF-A0AA42DM84-F1
#
_cell.length_a   1.000
_cell.length_b   1.000
_cell.length_c   1.000
_cell.angle_alpha   90.00
_cell.angle_beta   90.00
_cell.angle_gamma   90.00
#
_symmetry.space_group_name_H-M   'P 1'
#
loop_
_entity.id
_entity.type
_entity.pdbx_description
1 polymer ?
#
loop_
_entity_poly.entity_id
_entity_poly.type
_entity_poly.pdbx_seq_one_letter_code
_entity_poly.pdbx_strand_id
1 'polypeptide(L)' 'MYYKDCKGTLIEAGDKIRYKKKKGVIVSDEFEGLYAELKNGFKVRIKDVHRDIRVVYKKRKKHHNVGKRK' A
#
# COMPACT_ATOMS: atom_id res chain seq x y z
N MET A 1 9.77 6.02 7.34
CA MET A 1 8.49 6.31 8.05
C MET A 1 7.47 5.29 7.60
N TYR A 2 6.71 4.68 8.51
CA TYR A 2 5.72 3.65 8.17
C TYR A 2 4.31 4.22 8.25
N TYR A 3 3.50 4.01 7.22
CA TYR A 3 2.10 4.43 7.21
C TYR A 3 1.18 3.25 7.50
N LYS A 4 0.14 3.51 8.27
CA LYS A 4 -0.97 2.58 8.49
C LYS A 4 -2.24 3.15 7.87
N ASP A 5 -3.03 2.29 7.27
CA ASP A 5 -4.33 2.61 6.72
C ASP A 5 -5.37 2.86 7.83
N CYS A 6 -6.60 3.20 7.46
CA CYS A 6 -7.68 3.47 8.41
C CYS A 6 -8.03 2.29 9.34
N LYS A 7 -7.55 1.07 9.02
CA LYS A 7 -7.74 -0.15 9.80
C LYS A 7 -6.50 -0.57 10.57
N GLY A 8 -5.44 0.24 10.56
CA GLY A 8 -4.17 -0.10 11.20
C GLY A 8 -3.26 -1.02 10.37
N THR A 9 -3.62 -1.30 9.11
CA THR A 9 -2.83 -2.15 8.20
C THR A 9 -1.62 -1.37 7.69
N LEU A 10 -0.43 -1.95 7.79
CA LEU A 10 0.79 -1.38 7.20
C LEU A 10 0.64 -1.23 5.68
N ILE A 11 0.90 -0.02 5.18
CA ILE A 11 0.89 0.32 3.76
C ILE A 11 2.31 0.14 3.21
N GLU A 12 2.47 -0.70 2.20
CA GLU A 12 3.75 -0.93 1.50
C GLU A 12 3.61 -0.72 0.00
N ALA A 13 4.74 -0.51 -0.69
CA ALA A 13 4.77 -0.44 -2.14
C ALA A 13 4.25 -1.75 -2.77
N GLY A 14 3.41 -1.61 -3.79
CA GLY A 14 2.73 -2.72 -4.48
C GLY A 14 1.39 -3.14 -3.84
N ASP A 15 1.01 -2.59 -2.68
CA ASP A 15 -0.31 -2.83 -2.11
C ASP A 15 -1.40 -2.19 -2.98
N LYS A 16 -2.53 -2.89 -3.17
CA LYS A 16 -3.71 -2.30 -3.80
C LYS A 16 -4.57 -1.67 -2.73
N ILE A 17 -4.93 -0.42 -2.97
CA ILE A 17 -5.67 0.38 -2.02
C ILE A 17 -6.98 0.89 -2.63
N ARG A 18 -7.89 1.27 -1.75
CA ARG A 18 -9.07 2.06 -2.09
C ARG A 18 -8.99 3.37 -1.33
N TYR A 19 -9.04 4.45 -2.08
CA TYR A 19 -9.19 5.80 -1.54
C TYR A 19 -10.54 6.34 -2.01
N LYS A 20 -11.41 6.69 -1.05
CA LYS A 20 -12.81 7.03 -1.32
C LYS A 20 -13.50 5.93 -2.15
N LYS A 21 -13.87 6.22 -3.40
CA LYS A 21 -14.51 5.27 -4.34
C LYS A 21 -13.55 4.72 -5.40
N LYS A 22 -12.28 5.14 -5.41
CA LYS A 22 -11.30 4.79 -6.44
C LYS A 22 -10.32 3.75 -5.94
N LYS A 23 -9.93 2.83 -6.83
CA LYS A 23 -8.88 1.84 -6.57
C LYS A 23 -7.56 2.37 -7.12
N GLY A 24 -6.47 2.01 -6.46
CA GLY A 24 -5.12 2.36 -6.89
C GLY A 24 -4.09 1.37 -6.37
N VAL A 25 -2.84 1.64 -6.70
CA VAL A 25 -1.67 0.87 -6.25
C VAL A 25 -0.71 1.83 -5.58
N ILE A 26 -0.08 1.37 -4.50
CA ILE A 26 0.98 2.12 -3.84
C ILE A 26 2.26 1.96 -4.65
N VAL A 27 2.89 3.09 -4.96
CA VAL A 27 4.18 3.18 -5.64
C VAL A 27 5.14 3.94 -4.72
N SER A 28 6.41 3.56 -4.74
CA SER A 28 7.48 4.27 -4.05
C SER A 28 8.31 5.06 -5.07
N ASP A 29 8.58 6.32 -4.76
CA ASP A 29 9.54 7.18 -5.46
C ASP A 29 10.70 7.53 -4.51
N GLU A 30 11.90 7.63 -5.05
CA GLU A 30 13.13 7.87 -4.29
C GLU A 30 13.19 9.26 -3.65
N PHE A 31 12.49 10.24 -4.20
CA PHE A 31 12.46 11.62 -3.71
C PHE A 31 11.21 11.89 -2.86
N GLU A 32 10.04 11.42 -3.29
CA GLU A 32 8.76 11.74 -2.63
C GLU A 32 8.27 10.69 -1.62
N GLY A 33 8.83 9.48 -1.63
CA GLY A 33 8.38 8.37 -0.80
C GLY A 33 7.15 7.66 -1.38
N LEU A 34 6.19 7.29 -0.53
CA LEU A 34 5.01 6.49 -0.95
C LEU A 34 3.87 7.37 -1.46
N TYR A 35 3.36 7.05 -2.64
CA TYR A 35 2.13 7.63 -3.21
C TYR A 35 1.21 6.54 -3.75
N ALA A 36 -0.09 6.82 -3.79
CA ALA A 36 -1.09 6.00 -4.44
C ALA A 36 -1.33 6.50 -5.87
N GLU A 37 -1.12 5.63 -6.85
CA GLU A 37 -1.55 5.85 -8.23
C GLU A 37 -2.95 5.25 -8.42
N LEU A 38 -3.95 6.12 -8.57
CA LEU A 38 -5.34 5.73 -8.77
C LEU A 38 -5.58 5.37 -10.25
N LYS A 39 -6.55 4.49 -10.51
CA LYS A 39 -6.91 4.06 -11.88
C LYS A 39 -7.25 5.19 -12.87
N ASN A 40 -7.60 6.38 -12.38
CA ASN A 40 -7.89 7.54 -13.20
C ASN A 40 -6.65 8.42 -13.47
N GLY A 41 -5.44 7.94 -13.20
CA GLY A 41 -4.17 8.66 -13.39
C GLY A 41 -3.84 9.65 -12.28
N PHE A 42 -4.70 9.80 -11.26
CA PHE A 42 -4.46 10.74 -10.17
C PHE A 42 -3.49 10.16 -9.14
N LYS A 43 -2.47 10.93 -8.77
CA LYS A 43 -1.45 10.55 -7.77
C LYS A 43 -1.73 11.25 -6.45
N VAL A 44 -1.68 10.50 -5.35
CA VAL A 44 -1.94 11.03 -4.01
C VAL A 44 -0.84 10.59 -3.05
N ARG A 45 -0.20 11.53 -2.36
CA ARG A 45 0.85 11.22 -1.38
C ARG A 45 0.27 10.54 -0.15
N ILE A 46 0.84 9.40 0.27
CA ILE A 46 0.30 8.62 1.39
C ILE A 46 0.38 9.37 2.71
N LYS A 47 1.42 10.19 2.89
CA LYS A 47 1.59 11.02 4.10
C LYS A 47 0.34 11.84 4.44
N ASP A 48 -0.36 12.34 3.43
CA ASP A 48 -1.48 13.26 3.61
C ASP A 48 -2.82 12.56 3.78
N VAL A 49 -2.96 11.33 3.23
CA VAL A 49 -4.26 10.65 3.12
C VAL A 49 -4.31 9.27 3.75
N HIS A 50 -3.25 8.79 4.40
CA HIS A 50 -3.18 7.40 4.89
C HIS A 50 -4.36 7.00 5.80
N ARG A 51 -4.92 7.96 6.55
CA ARG A 51 -6.10 7.74 7.42
C ARG A 51 -7.41 7.51 6.66
N ASP A 52 -7.48 7.89 5.39
CA ASP A 52 -8.66 7.72 4.53
C ASP A 52 -8.50 6.58 3.51
N ILE A 53 -7.34 5.94 3.53
CA ILE A 53 -7.02 4.82 2.67
C ILE A 53 -7.43 3.52 3.36
N ARG A 54 -7.89 2.57 2.54
CA ARG A 54 -8.04 1.16 2.94
C ARG A 54 -7.23 0.26 2.02
N VAL A 55 -6.36 -0.56 2.59
CA VAL A 55 -5.68 -1.62 1.84
C VAL A 55 -6.71 -2.70 1.51
N VAL A 56 -6.84 -3.01 0.22
CA VAL A 56 -7.80 -4.01 -0.30
C VAL A 56 -7.10 -5.30 -0.64
N TYR A 57 -5.85 -5.23 -1.08
CA TYR A 57 -5.04 -6.40 -1.35
C TYR A 57 -3.60 -6.11 -0.95
N LYS A 58 -3.06 -7.00 -0.12
CA LYS A 58 -1.66 -7.00 0.27
C LYS A 58 -0.96 -8.13 -0.46
N LYS A 59 0.08 -7.81 -1.23
CA LYS A 59 0.85 -8.86 -1.91
C LYS A 59 1.49 -9.73 -0.82
N ARG A 60 1.15 -11.02 -0.78
CA ARG A 60 1.82 -11.95 0.12
C ARG A 60 3.31 -11.92 -0.21
N LYS A 61 4.15 -11.47 0.73
CA LYS A 61 5.59 -11.73 0.64
C LYS A 61 5.72 -13.25 0.63
N LYS A 62 6.37 -13.83 -0.38
CA LYS A 62 6.68 -15.27 -0.36
C LYS A 62 7.46 -15.51 0.93
N HIS A 63 6.86 -16.21 1.89
CA HIS A 63 7.61 -16.72 3.02
C HIS A 63 8.60 -17.72 2.42
N HIS A 64 9.88 -17.33 2.33
CA HIS A 64 10.92 -18.28 1.97
C HIS A 64 11.02 -19.31 3.11
N ASN A 65 10.67 -20.56 2.77
CA ASN A 65 10.88 -21.80 3.51
C ASN A 65 10.62 -21.76 5.03
N VAL A 66 9.35 -21.87 5.43
CA VAL A 66 9.03 -22.44 6.75
C VAL A 66 9.18 -23.95 6.66
N GLY A 67 10.41 -24.42 6.91
CA GLY A 67 10.73 -25.77 7.34
C GLY A 67 10.50 -26.90 6.32
N LYS A 68 11.60 -27.36 5.71
CA LYS A 68 11.73 -28.81 5.51
C LYS A 68 11.67 -29.44 6.92
N ARG A 69 10.54 -30.04 7.29
CA ARG A 69 10.47 -30.95 8.43
C ARG A 69 11.46 -32.09 8.12
N LYS A 70 12.57 -32.17 8.87
CA LYS A 70 13.37 -33.40 8.97
C LYS A 70 12.62 -34.38 9.85
#